data_AF-A0A453S2P4-F1
#
_entry.id   AF-A0A453S2P4-F1
#
_cell.length_a   1.000
_cell.length_b   1.000
_cell.length_c   1.000
_cell.angle_alpha   90.00
_cell.angle_beta   90.00
_cell.angle_gamma   90.00
#
_symmetry.space_group_name_H-M   'P 1'
#
loop_
_entity.id
_entity.type
_entity.pdbx_description
1 polymer ?
#
loop_
_entity_poly.entity_id
_entity_poly.type
_entity_poly.pdbx_seq_one_letter_code
_entity_poly.pdbx_strand_id
1 'polypeptide(L)' 'VGLLKPFRGEPPAATPALPPTSDGRLLPGPEKVLQAQLRRGVWYLLIQWAGLPEEEATWEQCDELRQ' A
#
# COMPACT_ATOMS: atom_id res chain seq x y z
N VAL A 1 -23.64 -29.08 -3.84
CA VAL A 1 -22.38 -28.60 -3.23
C VAL A 1 -22.46 -27.10 -3.08
N GLY A 2 -22.48 -26.59 -1.85
CA GLY A 2 -22.42 -25.16 -1.52
C GLY A 2 -21.44 -25.00 -0.38
N LEU A 3 -20.22 -24.54 -0.69
CA LEU A 3 -19.07 -24.55 0.23
C LEU A 3 -18.85 -23.22 0.97
N LEU A 4 -19.72 -22.22 0.75
CA LEU A 4 -19.56 -20.88 1.31
C LEU A 4 -20.49 -20.66 2.49
N LYS A 5 -19.95 -19.99 3.52
CA LYS A 5 -20.73 -19.57 4.69
C LYS A 5 -21.73 -18.49 4.27
N PRO A 6 -22.99 -18.53 4.76
CA PRO A 6 -23.96 -17.48 4.49
C PRO A 6 -23.51 -16.16 5.15
N PHE A 7 -23.56 -15.07 4.39
CA PHE A 7 -23.34 -13.73 4.89
C PHE A 7 -24.45 -13.35 5.89
N ARG A 8 -24.10 -12.73 7.02
CA ARG A 8 -25.05 -12.25 8.03
C ARG A 8 -24.90 -10.75 8.22
N GLY A 9 -25.95 -10.00 7.92
CA GLY A 9 -25.99 -8.54 8.02
C GLY A 9 -26.45 -7.89 6.71
N GLU A 10 -26.43 -6.56 6.66
CA GLU A 10 -26.62 -5.78 5.44
C GLU A 10 -25.31 -5.83 4.62
N PRO A 11 -25.31 -6.30 3.35
CA PRO A 11 -24.11 -6.30 2.54
C PRO A 11 -23.70 -4.84 2.24
N PRO A 12 -22.39 -4.54 2.18
CA PRO A 12 -21.95 -3.20 1.80
C PRO A 12 -22.51 -2.81 0.44
N ALA A 13 -23.11 -1.62 0.34
CA ALA A 13 -23.62 -1.09 -0.92
C ALA A 13 -22.51 -0.80 -1.95
N ALA A 14 -21.26 -0.66 -1.47
CA ALA A 14 -20.07 -0.46 -2.29
C ALA A 14 -18.91 -1.31 -1.76
N THR A 15 -17.99 -1.68 -2.66
CA THR A 15 -16.74 -2.34 -2.29
C THR A 15 -15.87 -1.37 -1.48
N PRO A 16 -15.39 -1.76 -0.28
CA PRO A 16 -14.47 -0.92 0.49
C PRO A 16 -13.15 -0.76 -0.27
N ALA A 17 -12.55 0.43 -0.15
CA ALA A 17 -11.22 0.67 -0.69
C ALA A 17 -10.22 -0.28 -0.02
N LEU A 18 -9.43 -0.98 -0.83
CA LEU A 18 -8.33 -1.78 -0.30
C LEU A 18 -7.23 -0.84 0.21
N PRO A 19 -6.60 -1.17 1.35
CA PRO A 19 -5.37 -0.48 1.74
C PRO A 19 -4.31 -0.65 0.64
N PRO A 20 -3.36 0.30 0.53
CA PRO A 20 -2.27 0.19 -0.42
C PRO A 20 -1.51 -1.12 -0.22
N THR A 21 -1.35 -1.86 -1.31
CA THR A 21 -0.63 -3.13 -1.34
C THR A 21 0.48 -3.08 -2.37
N SER A 22 1.64 -3.65 -2.04
CA SER A 22 2.73 -3.88 -2.99
C SER A 22 2.85 -5.37 -3.23
N ASP A 23 2.79 -5.79 -4.50
CA ASP A 23 2.79 -7.21 -4.91
C ASP A 23 1.79 -8.09 -4.14
N GLY A 24 0.62 -7.52 -3.83
CA GLY A 24 -0.46 -8.21 -3.11
C GLY A 24 -0.24 -8.33 -1.60
N ARG A 25 0.81 -7.72 -1.04
CA ARG A 25 1.07 -7.63 0.41
C ARG A 25 0.65 -6.28 0.95
N LEU A 26 0.05 -6.30 2.15
CA LEU A 26 -0.20 -5.08 2.91
C LEU A 26 1.15 -4.46 3.29
N LEU A 27 1.35 -3.21 2.89
CA LEU A 27 2.52 -2.47 3.31
C LEU A 27 2.28 -1.87 4.69
N PRO A 28 3.24 -1.99 5.63
CA PRO A 28 3.20 -1.25 6.88
C PRO A 28 3.22 0.27 6.64
N GLY A 29 3.09 1.06 7.71
CA GLY A 29 3.30 2.51 7.59
C GLY A 29 4.72 2.83 7.13
N PRO A 30 4.93 3.95 6.39
CA PRO A 30 6.26 4.38 5.98
C PRO A 30 7.09 4.73 7.23
N GLU A 31 8.30 4.17 7.35
CA GLU A 31 9.20 4.42 8.48
C GLU A 31 10.24 5.49 8.13
N LYS A 32 10.86 5.37 6.95
CA LYS A 32 11.95 6.26 6.55
C LYS A 32 12.06 6.39 5.03
N VAL A 33 12.44 7.58 4.56
CA VAL A 33 12.84 7.80 3.17
C VAL A 33 14.33 7.50 3.03
N LEU A 34 14.68 6.54 2.17
CA LEU A 34 16.07 6.17 1.89
C LEU A 34 16.65 7.01 0.74
N GLN A 35 15.85 7.28 -0.29
CA GLN A 35 16.30 8.03 -1.47
C GLN A 35 15.15 8.83 -2.10
N ALA A 36 15.50 9.92 -2.79
CA ALA A 36 14.57 10.69 -3.60
C ALA A 36 15.08 10.80 -5.05
N GLN A 37 14.18 10.69 -6.02
CA GLN A 37 14.52 10.79 -7.43
C GLN A 37 13.42 11.47 -8.25
N LEU A 38 13.80 12.44 -9.07
CA LEU A 38 12.90 13.09 -10.03
C LEU A 38 12.87 12.30 -11.34
N ARG A 39 11.70 11.77 -11.72
CA ARG A 39 11.50 11.01 -12.96
C ARG A 39 10.41 11.70 -13.79
N ARG A 40 10.80 12.25 -14.94
CA ARG A 40 9.87 12.91 -15.90
C ARG A 40 8.98 13.98 -15.23
N GLY A 41 9.53 14.74 -14.29
CA GLY A 41 8.80 15.79 -13.56
C GLY A 41 8.03 15.32 -12.31
N VAL A 42 8.04 14.03 -11.98
CA VAL A 42 7.40 13.48 -10.79
C VAL A 42 8.44 13.01 -9.78
N TRP A 43 8.27 13.36 -8.52
CA TRP A 43 9.14 12.91 -7.43
C TRP A 43 8.74 11.52 -6.96
N TYR A 44 9.70 10.60 -7.02
CA TYR A 44 9.62 9.26 -6.44
C TYR A 44 10.52 9.20 -5.21
N LEU A 45 10.02 8.58 -4.14
CA LEU A 45 10.73 8.36 -2.89
C LEU A 45 10.88 6.85 -2.67
N LEU A 46 12.09 6.41 -2.34
CA LEU A 46 12.35 5.04 -1.93
C LEU A 46 12.05 4.95 -0.43
N ILE A 47 11.01 4.22 -0.06
CA ILE A 47 10.47 4.15 1.30
C ILE A 47 10.86 2.84 1.95
N GLN A 48 11.53 2.93 3.10
CA GLN A 48 11.62 1.85 4.07
C GLN A 48 10.31 1.76 4.85
N TRP A 49 9.73 0.57 4.91
CA TRP A 49 8.48 0.30 5.57
C TRP A 49 8.71 -0.21 7.00
N ALA A 50 7.80 0.16 7.91
CA ALA A 50 7.95 -0.17 9.33
C ALA A 50 8.08 -1.67 9.58
N GLY A 51 9.19 -2.08 10.20
CA GLY A 51 9.47 -3.48 10.52
C GLY A 51 9.87 -4.35 9.33
N LEU A 52 10.12 -3.75 8.16
CA LEU A 52 10.72 -4.42 7.00
C LEU A 52 12.16 -3.92 6.77
N PRO A 53 13.06 -4.78 6.27
CA PRO A 53 14.42 -4.39 5.98
C PRO A 53 14.48 -3.41 4.79
N GLU A 54 15.59 -2.68 4.66
CA GLU A 54 15.78 -1.72 3.55
C GLU A 54 15.73 -2.40 2.17
N GLU A 55 15.99 -3.71 2.08
CA GLU A 55 15.88 -4.47 0.82
C GLU A 55 14.43 -4.60 0.33
N GLU A 56 13.44 -4.49 1.22
CA GLU A 56 12.01 -4.49 0.89
C GLU A 56 11.47 -3.07 0.64
N ALA A 57 12.35 -2.07 0.55
CA ALA A 57 11.93 -0.71 0.25
C ALA A 57 11.36 -0.59 -1.17
N THR A 58 10.31 0.22 -1.33
CA THR A 58 9.63 0.43 -2.62
C THR A 58 9.67 1.89 -3.05
N TRP A 59 9.59 2.12 -4.36
CA TRP A 59 9.55 3.47 -4.94
C TRP A 59 8.11 3.96 -5.04
N GLU A 60 7.71 4.84 -4.13
CA GLU A 60 6.38 5.44 -4.06
C GLU A 60 6.40 6.89 -4.60
N GLN A 61 5.28 7.39 -5.13
CA GLN A 61 5.21 8.80 -5.50
C GLN A 61 5.09 9.67 -4.25
N CYS A 62 5.74 10.83 -4.25
CA CYS A 62 5.70 11.73 -3.10
C CYS A 62 4.27 12.21 -2.76
N ASP A 63 3.39 12.30 -3.76
CA ASP A 63 1.99 12.70 -3.55
C ASP A 63 1.13 11.57 -2.95
N GLU A 64 1.47 10.30 -3.18
CA GLU A 64 0.77 9.14 -2.58
C GLU A 64 1.02 9.07 -1.07
N LEU A 65 2.19 9.52 -0.62
CA LEU A 65 2.58 9.54 0.79
C LEU A 65 2.05 10.75 1.58
N ARG A 66 1.44 11.75 0.91
CA ARG A 66 0.95 12.98 1.56
C ARG A 66 -0.50 12.87 2.08
N GLN A 67 -1.17 11.75 1.84
CA GLN A 67 -2.56 11.52 2.29
C GLN A 67 -2.63 11.14 3.77
#